data_AF-A1IGU1-F1
#
_entry.id   AF-A1IGU1-F1
#
_cell.length_a   1.000
_cell.length_b   1.000
_cell.length_c   1.000
_cell.angle_alpha   90.00
_cell.angle_beta   90.00
_cell.angle_gamma   90.00
#
_symmetry.space_group_name_H-M   'P 1'
#
loop_
_entity.id
_entity.type
_entity.pdbx_description
1 polymer ?
#
loop_
_entity_poly.entity_id
_entity_poly.type
_entity_poly.pdbx_seq_one_letter_code
_entity_poly.pdbx_strand_id
1 'polypeptide(L)' 'KAVGLRQKGVVANSQRFYQLTKLMDSMHDLVKQLHLFCLNTFLQSRALSVEFPEMMSEVIAAQLPKILAGMVKPLLFHKK' A
#
# COMPACT_ATOMS: atom_id res chain seq x y z
N LYS A 1 32.70 -29.84 3.76
CA LYS A 1 31.74 -29.19 2.83
C LYS A 1 30.37 -28.83 3.45
N ALA A 2 30.20 -28.78 4.78
CA ALA A 2 28.90 -28.46 5.42
C ALA A 2 28.63 -26.95 5.61
N VAL A 3 29.69 -26.14 5.76
CA VAL A 3 29.58 -24.68 5.98
C VAL A 3 28.98 -23.95 4.76
N GLY A 4 29.32 -24.37 3.54
CA GLY A 4 28.79 -23.75 2.31
C GLY A 4 27.30 -24.01 2.06
N LEU A 5 26.74 -25.11 2.58
CA LEU A 5 25.30 -25.41 2.46
C LEU A 5 24.45 -24.52 3.39
N ARG A 6 24.95 -24.24 4.60
CA ARG A 6 24.31 -23.29 5.53
C ARG A 6 24.33 -21.86 4.99
N GLN A 7 25.44 -21.42 4.39
CA GLN A 7 25.51 -20.11 3.74
C GLN A 7 24.51 -19.96 2.58
N LYS A 8 24.35 -20.99 1.74
CA LYS A 8 23.35 -20.98 0.66
C LYS A 8 21.91 -20.85 1.18
N GLY A 9 21.58 -21.54 2.27
CA GLY A 9 20.26 -21.44 2.91
C GLY A 9 19.97 -20.06 3.53
N VAL A 10 20.97 -19.44 4.16
CA VAL A 10 20.86 -18.08 4.73
C VAL A 10 20.69 -17.04 3.62
N VAL A 11 21.49 -17.12 2.55
CA VAL A 11 21.37 -16.21 1.39
C VAL A 11 20.00 -16.34 0.71
N ALA A 12 19.49 -17.55 0.53
CA ALA A 12 18.16 -17.78 -0.03
C ALA A 12 17.04 -17.21 0.86
N ASN A 13 17.16 -17.32 2.19
CA ASN A 13 16.19 -16.76 3.13
C ASN A 13 16.23 -15.22 3.15
N SER A 14 17.42 -14.63 3.15
CA SER A 14 17.60 -13.17 3.04
C SER A 14 17.06 -12.62 1.72
N GLN A 15 17.24 -13.35 0.61
CA GLN A 15 16.70 -12.95 -0.68
C GLN A 15 15.16 -13.03 -0.72
N ARG A 16 14.56 -14.08 -0.14
CA ARG A 16 13.11 -14.17 0.02
C ARG A 16 12.57 -13.03 0.89
N PHE A 17 13.24 -12.73 2.00
CA PHE A 17 12.86 -11.62 2.87
C PHE A 17 12.91 -10.27 2.15
N TYR A 18 13.96 -10.02 1.37
CA TYR A 18 14.07 -8.83 0.52
C TYR A 18 12.95 -8.73 -0.51
N GLN A 19 12.60 -9.84 -1.17
CA GLN A 19 11.49 -9.86 -2.14
C GLN A 19 10.14 -9.56 -1.48
N LEU A 20 9.87 -10.12 -0.30
CA LEU A 20 8.64 -9.88 0.45
C LEU A 20 8.55 -8.42 0.92
N THR A 21 9.63 -7.86 1.46
CA THR A 21 9.66 -6.45 1.89
C THR A 21 9.60 -5.49 0.71
N LYS A 22 10.16 -5.85 -0.45
CA LYS A 22 9.96 -5.10 -1.71
C LYS A 22 8.51 -5.14 -2.19
N LEU A 23 7.83 -6.27 -2.05
CA LEU A 23 6.41 -6.39 -2.35
C LEU A 23 5.57 -5.51 -1.41
N MET A 24 5.91 -5.46 -0.12
CA MET A 24 5.24 -4.57 0.83
C MET A 24 5.41 -3.10 0.44
N ASP A 25 6.61 -2.69 0.02
CA ASP A 25 6.84 -1.33 -0.44
C ASP A 25 6.02 -0.99 -1.70
N SER A 26 5.91 -1.93 -2.65
CA SER A 26 5.16 -1.70 -3.90
C SER A 26 3.64 -1.59 -3.68
N MET A 27 3.11 -2.19 -2.60
CA MET A 27 1.70 -2.01 -2.23
C MET A 27 1.34 -0.55 -1.96
N HIS A 28 2.27 0.27 -1.45
CA HIS A 28 1.99 1.68 -1.20
C HIS A 28 1.66 2.46 -2.47
N ASP A 29 2.36 2.18 -3.58
CA ASP A 29 2.10 2.82 -4.87
C ASP A 29 0.74 2.40 -5.44
N LEU A 30 0.40 1.10 -5.36
CA LEU A 30 -0.90 0.57 -5.78
C LEU A 30 -2.05 1.16 -4.96
N VAL A 31 -1.92 1.12 -3.63
CA VAL A 31 -2.94 1.64 -2.69
C VAL A 31 -3.14 3.15 -2.88
N LYS A 32 -2.09 3.91 -3.22
CA LYS A 32 -2.22 5.33 -3.53
C LYS A 32 -3.12 5.57 -4.75
N GLN A 33 -2.97 4.78 -5.82
CA GLN A 33 -3.84 4.88 -6.99
C GLN A 33 -5.29 4.48 -6.67
N LEU A 34 -5.47 3.43 -5.86
CA LEU A 34 -6.79 3.01 -5.40
C LEU A 34 -7.48 4.08 -4.55
N HIS A 35 -6.76 4.74 -3.64
CA HIS A 35 -7.30 5.85 -2.86
C HIS A 35 -7.70 7.04 -3.73
N LEU A 36 -6.91 7.38 -4.75
CA LEU A 36 -7.24 8.45 -5.69
C LEU A 36 -8.52 8.13 -6.47
N PHE A 37 -8.62 6.90 -7.00
CA PHE A 37 -9.82 6.44 -7.68
C PHE A 37 -11.04 6.48 -6.75
N CYS A 38 -10.90 5.94 -5.54
CA CYS A 38 -11.97 5.91 -4.54
C CYS A 38 -12.46 7.32 -4.18
N LEU A 39 -11.55 8.29 -3.97
CA LEU A 39 -11.95 9.67 -3.71
C LEU A 39 -12.68 10.28 -4.91
N ASN A 40 -12.20 10.07 -6.13
CA ASN A 40 -12.87 10.58 -7.33
C ASN A 40 -14.28 10.00 -7.48
N THR A 41 -14.42 8.69 -7.31
CA THR A 41 -15.74 8.03 -7.33
C THR A 41 -16.63 8.50 -6.19
N PHE A 42 -16.08 8.78 -5.01
CA PHE A 42 -16.83 9.33 -3.89
C PHE A 42 -17.37 10.73 -4.18
N LEU A 43 -16.53 11.62 -4.72
CA LEU A 43 -16.92 12.98 -5.12
C LEU A 43 -17.95 12.99 -6.26
N GLN A 44 -17.85 12.02 -7.18
CA GLN A 44 -18.75 11.88 -8.33
C GLN A 44 -19.84 10.81 -8.11
N SER A 45 -20.03 10.34 -6.89
CA SER A 45 -20.91 9.20 -6.54
C SER A 45 -22.31 9.34 -7.11
N ARG A 46 -22.89 10.55 -7.00
CA ARG A 46 -24.22 10.87 -7.55
C ARG A 46 -24.27 10.81 -9.07
N ALA A 47 -23.22 11.25 -9.76
CA ALA A 47 -23.16 11.21 -11.22
C ALA A 47 -22.88 9.80 -11.74
N LEU A 48 -22.11 8.99 -10.99
CA LEU A 48 -21.74 7.62 -11.32
C LEU A 48 -22.74 6.58 -10.80
N SER A 49 -23.77 7.00 -10.06
CA SER A 49 -24.75 6.13 -9.40
C SER A 49 -24.08 5.07 -8.51
N VAL A 50 -23.04 5.47 -7.77
CA VAL A 50 -22.32 4.62 -6.83
C VAL A 50 -22.73 4.99 -5.41
N GLU A 51 -23.22 4.02 -4.65
CA GLU A 51 -23.56 4.21 -3.24
C GLU A 51 -22.39 3.83 -2.35
N PHE A 52 -22.18 4.62 -1.29
CA PHE A 52 -21.19 4.36 -0.25
C PHE A 52 -21.91 4.15 1.08
N PRO A 53 -21.61 3.07 1.82
CA PRO A 53 -22.10 2.89 3.17
C PRO A 53 -21.69 4.05 4.09
N GLU A 54 -22.46 4.31 5.14
CA GLU A 54 -22.23 5.42 6.08
C GLU A 54 -20.81 5.40 6.67
N MET A 55 -20.40 4.27 7.27
CA MET A 55 -19.05 4.13 7.86
C MET A 55 -17.94 4.34 6.83
N MET A 56 -18.12 3.86 5.59
CA MET A 56 -17.13 4.05 4.53
C MET A 56 -17.03 5.52 4.13
N SER A 57 -18.17 6.22 4.06
CA SER A 57 -18.23 7.64 3.72
C SER A 57 -17.50 8.49 4.77
N GLU A 58 -17.69 8.20 6.06
CA GLU A 58 -16.99 8.87 7.15
C GLU A 58 -15.48 8.67 7.07
N VAL A 59 -15.03 7.42 6.89
CA VAL A 59 -13.60 7.09 6.77
C VAL A 59 -12.97 7.78 5.56
N ILE A 60 -13.65 7.77 4.41
CA ILE A 60 -13.20 8.42 3.19
C ILE A 60 -13.08 9.92 3.40
N ALA A 61 -14.12 10.58 3.90
CA ALA A 61 -14.12 12.03 4.13
C ALA A 61 -13.04 12.46 5.14
N ALA A 62 -12.80 11.66 6.17
CA ALA A 62 -11.84 12.00 7.21
C ALA A 62 -10.37 11.77 6.80
N GLN A 63 -10.07 10.70 6.07
CA GLN A 63 -8.68 10.23 5.88
C GLN A 63 -8.15 10.28 4.45
N LEU A 64 -8.96 9.99 3.43
CA LEU A 64 -8.46 9.97 2.05
C LEU A 64 -7.90 11.33 1.58
N PRO A 65 -8.55 12.48 1.87
CA PRO A 65 -7.99 13.79 1.58
C PRO A 65 -6.62 14.03 2.24
N LYS A 66 -6.43 13.56 3.49
CA LYS A 66 -5.17 13.74 4.22
C LYS A 66 -4.02 12.94 3.61
N ILE A 67 -4.33 11.72 3.16
CA ILE A 67 -3.38 10.85 2.47
C ILE A 67 -2.95 11.49 1.15
N LEU A 68 -3.90 12.00 0.36
CA LEU A 68 -3.61 12.64 -0.93
C LEU A 68 -2.91 13.99 -0.79
N ALA A 69 -3.17 14.74 0.28
CA ALA A 69 -2.45 15.96 0.64
C ALA A 69 -1.01 15.69 1.15
N GLY A 70 -0.59 14.43 1.27
CA GLY A 70 0.75 14.06 1.71
C GLY A 70 0.98 14.18 3.23
N MET A 71 -0.08 14.35 4.02
CA MET A 71 0.01 14.42 5.48
C MET A 71 0.23 13.05 6.13
N VAL A 72 0.05 11.96 5.38
CA VAL A 72 0.30 10.59 5.82
C VAL A 72 1.54 10.05 5.12
N LYS A 73 2.56 9.70 5.91
CA LYS A 73 3.82 9.15 5.41
C LYS A 73 3.79 7.62 5.47
N PRO A 74 3.96 6.90 4.34
CA PRO A 74 4.07 5.45 4.36
C PRO A 74 5.37 5.00 5.02
N LEU A 75 5.33 3.85 5.69
CA LEU A 75 6.51 3.20 6.25
C LEU A 75 7.10 2.27 5.18
N LEU A 76 8.27 2.64 4.66
CA LEU A 76 8.97 1.87 3.65
C LEU A 76 10.13 1.09 4.27
N PHE A 77 10.29 -0.17 3.86
CA PHE A 77 11.46 -0.98 4.22
C PHE A 77 12.69 -0.53 3.45
N HIS A 78 12.53 -0.19 2.17
CA HIS A 78 13.60 0.29 1.32
C HIS A 78 13.36 1.75 0.96
N LYS A 79 14.29 2.61 1.39
CA LYS A 79 14.34 3.99 0.88
C LYS A 79 14.65 3.94 -0.62
N LYS A 80 14.04 4.85 -1.38
CA LYS A 80 14.46 5.11 -2.76
C LYS A 80 15.89 5.62 -2.79
#